data_AF-A0A4W4GH97-F1
#
_entry.id   AF-A0A4W4GH97-F1
#
_cell.length_a   1.000
_cell.length_b   1.000
_cell.length_c   1.000
_cell.angle_alpha   90.00
_cell.angle_beta   90.00
_cell.angle_gamma   90.00
#
_symmetry.space_group_name_H-M   'P 1'
#
loop_
_entity.id
_entity.type
_entity.pdbx_description
1 polymer ?
#
loop_
_entity_poly.entity_id
_entity_poly.type
_entity_poly.pdbx_seq_one_letter_code
_entity_poly.pdbx_strand_id
1 'polypeptide(L)'
;MACSLKQMWKLSSEDFESSLLSYEKLDRASPDLWPEQLPGVSEFAASFKNPITNSPPKWMAELESEDIEMLKELGSLTTANLMEKVKGLQNLAYQLGLEECK
;
A
#
# COMPACT_ATOMS: atom_id res chain seq x y z
N MET A 1 14.24 -30.09 42.36
CA MET A 1 14.14 -29.82 40.90
C MET A 1 14.25 -28.33 40.56
N ALA A 2 15.16 -27.56 41.19
CA ALA A 2 15.32 -26.12 40.88
C ALA A 2 16.62 -25.79 40.13
N CYS A 3 17.43 -26.80 39.79
CA CYS A 3 18.75 -26.58 39.21
C CYS A 3 18.77 -26.58 37.66
N SER A 4 17.74 -27.11 37.01
CA SER A 4 17.77 -27.33 35.55
C SER A 4 17.34 -26.12 34.71
N LEU A 5 16.66 -25.12 35.30
CA LEU A 5 16.14 -23.95 34.56
C LEU A 5 17.13 -22.78 34.44
N LYS A 6 18.22 -22.77 35.24
CA LYS A 6 19.24 -21.70 35.17
C LYS A 6 20.26 -21.88 34.05
N GLN A 7 20.33 -23.06 33.43
CA GLN A 7 21.28 -23.35 32.35
C GLN A 7 20.77 -22.94 30.96
N MET A 8 19.48 -22.58 30.84
CA MET A 8 18.88 -22.28 29.53
C MET A 8 19.33 -20.93 28.94
N TRP A 9 19.85 -20.00 29.76
CA TRP A 9 20.21 -18.63 29.33
C TRP A 9 21.69 -18.29 29.51
N LYS A 10 22.57 -19.30 29.50
CA LYS A 10 24.01 -19.06 29.49
C LYS A 10 24.58 -19.36 28.09
N LEU A 11 24.18 -18.54 27.13
CA LEU A 11 24.90 -18.45 25.86
C LEU A 11 26.26 -17.78 26.12
N SER A 12 27.34 -18.36 25.60
CA SER A 12 28.66 -17.70 25.58
C SER A 12 28.53 -16.38 24.83
N SER A 13 29.36 -15.37 25.14
CA SER A 13 29.37 -14.11 24.39
C SER A 13 29.59 -14.34 22.89
N GLU A 14 30.35 -15.37 22.53
CA GLU A 14 30.60 -15.79 21.15
C GLU A 14 29.38 -16.46 20.49
N ASP A 15 28.57 -17.18 21.26
CA ASP A 15 27.30 -17.77 20.78
C ASP A 15 26.22 -16.70 20.56
N PHE A 16 26.24 -15.62 21.36
CA PHE A 16 25.33 -14.49 21.18
C PHE A 16 25.68 -13.70 19.92
N GLU A 17 26.96 -13.36 19.73
CA GLU A 17 27.45 -12.65 18.55
C GLU A 17 27.19 -13.46 17.26
N SER A 18 27.43 -14.77 17.28
CA SER A 18 27.11 -15.64 16.14
C SER A 18 25.61 -15.76 15.87
N SER A 19 24.76 -15.70 16.90
CA SER A 19 23.31 -15.64 16.73
C SER A 19 22.82 -14.30 16.15
N LEU A 20 23.61 -13.22 16.25
CA LEU A 20 23.31 -11.92 15.66
C LEU A 20 23.79 -11.78 14.21
N LEU A 21 24.63 -12.69 13.73
CA LEU A 21 25.07 -12.71 12.34
C LEU A 21 23.95 -13.25 11.44
N SER A 22 23.33 -12.37 10.66
CA SER A 22 22.39 -12.77 9.60
C SER A 22 23.17 -13.20 8.35
N TYR A 23 23.04 -14.45 7.93
CA TYR A 23 23.58 -14.95 6.65
C TYR A 23 22.63 -14.65 5.46
N GLU A 24 21.92 -13.53 5.49
CA GLU A 24 20.99 -13.13 4.42
C GLU A 24 21.76 -12.88 3.12
N LYS A 25 21.36 -13.57 2.04
CA LYS A 25 21.82 -13.26 0.69
C LYS A 25 21.13 -11.99 0.22
N LEU A 26 21.88 -10.90 0.08
CA LEU A 26 21.41 -9.64 -0.51
C LEU A 26 21.32 -9.71 -2.04
N ASP A 27 20.86 -10.84 -2.59
CA ASP A 27 20.55 -11.01 -4.02
C ASP A 27 19.22 -10.30 -4.34
N ARG A 28 19.09 -9.04 -3.88
CA ARG A 28 17.89 -8.19 -3.97
C ARG A 28 17.76 -7.57 -5.35
N ALA A 29 17.84 -8.38 -6.40
CA ALA A 29 17.03 -8.04 -7.56
C ALA A 29 15.59 -8.07 -7.06
N SER A 30 14.87 -6.94 -7.12
CA SER A 30 13.44 -6.93 -6.80
C SER A 30 12.80 -8.12 -7.54
N PRO A 31 12.06 -9.00 -6.85
CA PRO A 31 11.33 -10.07 -7.51
C PRO A 31 10.58 -9.49 -8.71
N ASP A 32 10.48 -10.24 -9.80
CA ASP A 32 9.58 -9.87 -10.90
C ASP A 32 8.24 -9.47 -10.29
N LEU A 33 7.82 -8.24 -10.53
CA LEU A 33 6.56 -7.70 -10.03
C LEU A 33 5.47 -8.58 -10.62
N TRP A 34 5.02 -9.55 -9.82
CA TRP A 34 4.04 -10.57 -10.14
C TRP A 34 4.54 -11.58 -11.19
N PRO A 35 4.87 -12.83 -10.80
CA PRO A 35 5.28 -13.85 -11.76
C PRO A 35 4.16 -14.26 -12.73
N GLU A 36 2.89 -13.99 -12.38
CA GLU A 36 1.77 -14.08 -13.32
C GLU A 36 1.56 -12.75 -14.04
N GLN A 37 1.48 -12.79 -15.37
CA GLN A 37 1.01 -11.65 -16.17
C GLN A 37 -0.48 -11.44 -15.92
N LEU A 38 -0.80 -10.67 -14.89
CA LEU A 38 -2.14 -10.13 -14.69
C LEU A 38 -2.44 -9.16 -15.84
N PRO A 39 -3.54 -9.37 -16.59
CA PRO A 39 -3.97 -8.44 -17.63
C PRO A 39 -4.03 -7.01 -17.08
N GLY A 40 -3.41 -6.05 -17.76
CA GLY A 40 -3.35 -4.64 -17.34
C GLY A 40 -2.17 -4.24 -16.45
N VAL A 41 -1.54 -5.16 -15.72
CA VAL A 41 -0.40 -4.83 -14.82
C VAL A 41 0.88 -4.56 -15.62
N SER A 42 1.14 -5.33 -16.67
CA SER A 42 2.28 -5.14 -17.57
C SER A 42 2.19 -3.83 -18.37
N GLU A 43 1.00 -3.49 -18.85
CA GLU A 43 0.69 -2.24 -19.56
C GLU A 43 0.79 -1.02 -18.65
N PHE A 44 0.33 -1.14 -17.40
CA PHE A 44 0.52 -0.12 -16.37
C PHE A 44 2.01 0.14 -16.10
N ALA A 45 2.80 -0.91 -15.84
CA ALA A 45 4.24 -0.76 -15.56
C ALA A 45 5.02 -0.18 -16.76
N ALA A 46 4.63 -0.52 -17.99
CA ALA A 46 5.22 0.04 -19.20
C ALA A 46 4.89 1.53 -19.38
N SER A 47 3.70 1.97 -18.93
CA SER A 47 3.24 3.36 -19.05
C SER A 47 4.09 4.34 -18.23
N PHE A 48 4.75 3.91 -17.14
CA PHE A 48 5.67 4.75 -16.36
C PHE A 48 7.06 4.91 -16.99
N LYS A 49 7.39 4.13 -18.03
CA LYS A 49 8.68 4.25 -18.73
C LYS A 49 8.73 5.46 -19.67
N ASN A 50 7.57 6.05 -19.99
CA ASN A 50 7.46 7.30 -20.74
C ASN A 50 6.86 8.38 -19.84
N PRO A 51 7.68 9.27 -19.25
CA PRO A 51 7.21 10.25 -18.26
C PRO A 51 6.27 11.33 -18.81
N ILE A 52 6.06 11.40 -20.13
CA ILE A 52 5.39 12.51 -20.79
C ILE A 52 4.41 11.97 -21.83
N THR A 53 3.22 11.58 -21.38
CA THR A 53 2.04 11.60 -22.25
C THR A 53 1.38 12.96 -22.06
N ASN A 54 1.46 13.86 -23.05
CA ASN A 54 0.79 15.18 -23.00
C ASN A 54 -0.74 15.09 -23.05
N SER A 55 -1.30 13.90 -23.23
CA SER A 55 -2.73 13.63 -23.13
C SER A 55 -3.15 13.52 -21.66
N PRO A 56 -4.30 14.09 -21.28
CA PRO A 56 -4.92 13.80 -20.00
C PRO A 56 -4.97 12.28 -19.75
N PRO A 57 -4.72 11.82 -18.51
CA PRO A 57 -4.89 10.42 -18.15
C PRO A 57 -6.26 9.89 -18.58
N LYS A 58 -6.36 8.60 -18.89
CA LYS A 58 -7.63 7.98 -19.33
C LYS A 58 -8.79 8.22 -18.36
N TRP A 59 -8.54 8.23 -17.04
CA TRP A 59 -9.57 8.54 -16.03
C TRP A 59 -10.12 9.98 -16.13
N MET A 60 -9.38 10.88 -16.77
CA MET A 60 -9.75 12.28 -16.97
C MET A 60 -10.48 12.50 -18.30
N ALA A 61 -10.49 11.51 -19.20
CA ALA A 61 -11.05 11.62 -20.55
C ALA A 61 -12.60 11.53 -20.57
N GLU A 62 -13.21 11.04 -19.50
CA GLU A 62 -14.65 10.72 -19.41
C GLU A 62 -15.34 11.44 -18.24
N LEU A 63 -14.80 12.58 -17.77
CA LEU A 63 -15.45 13.34 -16.71
C LEU A 63 -16.66 14.11 -17.26
N GLU A 64 -17.82 13.88 -16.67
CA GLU A 64 -19.02 14.64 -16.96
C GLU A 64 -18.95 16.03 -16.31
N SER A 65 -19.83 16.95 -16.73
CA SER A 65 -19.86 18.30 -16.14
C SER A 65 -20.13 18.26 -14.63
N GLU A 66 -20.95 17.31 -14.18
CA GLU A 66 -21.24 17.09 -12.76
C GLU A 66 -20.01 16.61 -11.99
N ASP A 67 -19.19 15.72 -12.57
CA ASP A 67 -17.93 15.30 -11.94
C ASP A 67 -16.97 16.47 -11.74
N ILE A 68 -16.90 17.36 -12.74
CA ILE A 68 -16.05 18.55 -12.68
C ILE A 68 -16.55 19.51 -11.59
N GLU A 69 -17.87 19.66 -11.43
CA GLU A 69 -18.46 20.48 -10.37
C GLU A 69 -18.20 19.89 -8.99
N MET A 70 -18.38 18.59 -8.82
CA MET A 70 -18.06 17.89 -7.56
C MET A 70 -16.58 18.03 -7.18
N LEU A 71 -15.66 17.89 -8.15
CA LEU A 71 -14.22 18.10 -7.93
C LEU A 71 -13.91 19.53 -7.48
N LYS A 72 -14.57 20.53 -8.08
CA LYS A 72 -14.43 21.93 -7.68
C LYS A 72 -14.99 22.19 -6.28
N GLU A 73 -16.14 21.61 -5.94
CA GLU A 73 -16.71 21.70 -4.59
C GLU A 73 -15.71 21.18 -3.56
N LEU A 74 -15.18 19.97 -3.75
CA LEU A 74 -14.21 19.36 -2.85
C LEU A 74 -12.92 20.19 -2.75
N GLY A 75 -12.42 20.73 -3.87
CA GLY A 75 -11.24 21.57 -3.91
C GLY A 75 -11.40 22.95 -3.25
N SER A 76 -12.63 23.43 -3.10
CA SER A 76 -12.94 24.71 -2.44
C SER A 76 -13.02 24.61 -0.91
N LEU A 77 -13.04 23.39 -0.36
CA LEU A 77 -13.15 23.16 1.07
C LEU A 77 -11.86 23.53 1.82
N THR A 78 -12.00 23.95 3.06
CA THR A 78 -10.87 24.00 3.99
C THR A 78 -10.36 22.58 4.27
N THR A 79 -9.09 22.43 4.65
CA THR A 79 -8.54 21.12 5.01
C THR A 79 -9.37 20.40 6.08
N ALA A 80 -9.87 21.13 7.08
CA ALA A 80 -10.72 20.54 8.13
C ALA A 80 -12.02 19.94 7.55
N ASN A 81 -12.73 20.70 6.72
CA ASN A 81 -13.99 20.25 6.11
C ASN A 81 -13.76 19.10 5.11
N LEU A 82 -12.64 19.14 4.38
CA LEU A 82 -12.25 18.04 3.50
C LEU A 82 -12.03 16.75 4.29
N MET A 83 -11.31 16.82 5.41
CA MET A 83 -11.08 15.67 6.28
C MET A 83 -12.35 15.12 6.89
N GLU A 84 -13.34 15.97 7.20
CA GLU A 84 -14.66 15.55 7.65
C GLU A 84 -15.43 14.79 6.55
N LYS A 85 -15.48 15.34 5.32
CA LYS A 85 -16.09 14.63 4.17
C LYS A 85 -15.40 13.29 3.90
N VAL A 86 -14.07 13.21 3.98
CA VAL A 86 -13.31 11.96 3.83
C VAL A 86 -13.74 10.92 4.87
N LYS A 87 -13.88 11.30 6.14
CA LYS A 87 -14.39 10.39 7.18
C LYS A 87 -15.82 9.93 6.90
N GLY A 88 -16.67 10.83 6.42
CA GLY A 88 -18.05 10.51 6.02
C GLY A 88 -18.09 9.44 4.93
N LEU A 89 -17.29 9.60 3.86
CA LEU A 89 -17.19 8.62 2.78
C LEU A 89 -16.64 7.27 3.25
N GLN A 90 -15.65 7.26 4.13
CA GLN A 90 -15.13 6.02 4.72
C GLN A 90 -16.20 5.28 5.53
N ASN A 91 -17.00 6.01 6.32
CA ASN A 91 -18.09 5.41 7.08
C ASN A 91 -19.18 4.85 6.16
N LEU A 92 -19.53 5.57 5.09
CA LEU A 92 -20.49 5.10 4.09
C LEU A 92 -20.00 3.82 3.40
N ALA A 93 -18.75 3.82 2.91
CA ALA A 93 -18.15 2.66 2.26
C ALA A 93 -18.14 1.43 3.20
N TYR A 94 -17.89 1.65 4.49
CA TYR A 94 -17.98 0.59 5.49
C TYR A 94 -19.40 0.04 5.64
N GLN A 95 -20.42 0.90 5.73
CA GLN A 95 -21.81 0.44 5.82
C GLN A 95 -22.24 -0.33 4.58
N LEU A 96 -21.91 0.18 3.38
CA LEU A 96 -22.19 -0.52 2.13
C LEU A 96 -21.51 -1.89 2.09
N GLY A 97 -20.26 -1.99 2.51
CA GLY A 97 -19.58 -3.28 2.61
C GLY A 97 -20.27 -4.26 3.57
N LEU A 98 -20.84 -3.79 4.68
CA LEU A 98 -21.64 -4.62 5.58
C LEU A 98 -22.97 -5.06 4.96
N GLU A 99 -23.61 -4.18 4.17
CA GLU A 99 -24.87 -4.46 3.49
C GLU A 99 -24.69 -5.47 2.36
N GLU A 100 -23.62 -5.33 1.57
CA GLU A 100 -23.26 -6.25 0.49
C GLU A 100 -22.88 -7.65 0.99
N CYS A 101 -22.43 -7.78 2.25
CA CYS A 101 -22.11 -9.07 2.86
C CYS A 101 -23.33 -9.84 3.40
N LYS A 102 -24.55 -9.28 3.31
CA LYS A 102 -25.79 -9.94 3.74
C LYS A 102 -26.46 -10.68 2.58
#